data_AF-A0A7X4H7J3-F1
#
_entry.id   AF-A0A7X4H7J3-F1
#
_cell.length_a   1.000
_cell.length_b   1.000
_cell.length_c   1.000
_cell.angle_alpha   90.00
_cell.angle_beta   90.00
_cell.angle_gamma   90.00
#
_symmetry.space_group_name_H-M   'P 1'
#
loop_
_entity.id
_entity.type
_entity.pdbx_description
1 polymer ?
#
loop_
_entity_poly.entity_id
_entity_poly.type
_entity_poly.pdbx_seq_one_letter_code
_entity_poly.pdbx_strand_id
1 'polypeptide(L)'
;MSRAAAPGRADAGFTHCLLDSVIARQQLKNDAELSRLLQLAPSSISKIRHRRAALTAEVLLRVHEAFAIPIAELKQLQARQQLLDQRHG
;
A
#
# COMPACT_ATOMS: atom_id res chain seq x y z
N MET A 1 14.68 -20.92 21.21
CA MET A 1 13.43 -21.28 20.50
C MET A 1 12.74 -19.99 20.10
N SER A 2 13.01 -19.51 18.88
CA SER A 2 12.48 -18.22 18.39
C SER A 2 10.99 -18.33 18.13
N ARG A 3 10.23 -17.49 18.82
CA ARG A 3 8.77 -17.43 18.80
C ARG A 3 8.34 -16.90 17.43
N ALA A 4 7.57 -17.70 16.70
CA ALA A 4 6.83 -17.26 15.53
C ALA A 4 5.97 -16.04 15.93
N ALA A 5 6.25 -14.90 15.32
CA ALA A 5 5.41 -13.71 15.45
C ALA A 5 4.10 -14.00 14.71
N ALA A 6 3.04 -14.18 15.48
CA ALA A 6 1.68 -14.35 14.98
C ALA A 6 1.31 -13.18 14.06
N PRO A 7 0.54 -13.42 12.98
CA PRO A 7 0.07 -12.37 12.10
C PRO A 7 -0.85 -11.44 12.88
N GLY A 8 -0.34 -10.23 13.15
CA GLY A 8 -1.10 -9.17 13.80
C GLY A 8 -2.29 -8.76 12.94
N ARG A 9 -3.47 -9.19 13.38
CA ARG A 9 -4.77 -8.49 13.25
C ARG A 9 -5.32 -8.31 11.83
N ALA A 10 -6.28 -9.17 11.52
CA ALA A 10 -7.31 -8.95 10.52
C ALA A 10 -8.19 -7.75 10.92
N ASP A 11 -7.81 -6.54 10.52
CA ASP A 11 -8.75 -5.43 10.39
C ASP A 11 -9.24 -5.41 8.94
N ALA A 12 -10.47 -5.88 8.75
CA ALA A 12 -11.19 -5.89 7.47
C ALA A 12 -11.46 -4.44 7.00
N GLY A 13 -10.45 -3.82 6.40
CA GLY A 13 -10.48 -2.48 5.83
C GLY A 13 -9.45 -2.27 4.70
N PHE A 14 -9.09 -3.36 4.02
CA PHE A 14 -8.13 -3.37 2.91
C PHE A 14 -8.82 -2.98 1.59
N THR A 15 -8.94 -1.67 1.33
CA THR A 15 -9.65 -1.15 0.15
C THR A 15 -8.72 -0.89 -1.05
N HIS A 16 -7.40 -1.01 -0.88
CA HIS A 16 -6.40 -0.62 -1.87
C HIS A 16 -5.25 -1.65 -2.02
N CYS A 17 -5.31 -2.47 -3.06
CA CYS A 17 -4.46 -3.64 -3.26
C CYS A 17 -2.95 -3.38 -3.11
N LEU A 18 -2.43 -2.29 -3.67
CA LEU A 18 -1.00 -1.97 -3.56
C LEU A 18 -0.58 -1.66 -2.12
N LEU A 19 -1.23 -0.69 -1.46
CA LEU A 19 -0.91 -0.29 -0.09
C LEU A 19 -1.07 -1.47 0.88
N ASP A 20 -2.11 -2.27 0.69
CA ASP A 20 -2.38 -3.44 1.51
C ASP A 20 -1.30 -4.51 1.33
N SER A 21 -0.83 -4.72 0.10
CA SER A 21 0.27 -5.63 -0.19
C SER A 21 1.58 -5.16 0.47
N VAL A 22 1.85 -3.85 0.45
CA VAL A 22 3.06 -3.28 1.06
C VAL A 22 3.00 -3.42 2.59
N ILE A 23 1.88 -3.07 3.21
CA ILE A 23 1.69 -3.22 4.67
C ILE A 23 1.86 -4.67 5.11
N ALA A 24 1.25 -5.61 4.39
CA ALA A 24 1.34 -7.03 4.71
C ALA A 24 2.76 -7.59 4.54
N ARG A 25 3.44 -7.27 3.43
CA ARG A 25 4.79 -7.77 3.14
C ARG A 25 5.84 -7.23 4.11
N GLN A 26 5.73 -5.95 4.44
CA GLN A 26 6.69 -5.26 5.31
C GLN A 26 6.30 -5.30 6.79
N GLN A 27 5.22 -6.02 7.13
CA GLN A 27 4.69 -6.18 8.49
C GLN A 27 4.45 -4.84 9.20
N LEU A 28 3.98 -3.84 8.44
CA LEU A 28 3.69 -2.52 8.98
C LEU A 28 2.42 -2.57 9.82
N LYS A 29 2.38 -1.80 10.90
CA LYS A 29 1.24 -1.76 11.80
C LYS A 29 0.05 -1.02 11.21
N ASN A 30 0.29 0.03 10.43
CA ASN A 30 -0.75 0.88 9.86
C ASN A 30 -0.21 1.86 8.78
N ASP A 31 -1.14 2.63 8.21
CA ASP A 31 -0.87 3.69 7.24
C ASP A 31 0.04 4.82 7.76
N ALA A 32 0.06 5.08 9.06
CA ALA A 32 0.91 6.13 9.62
C ALA A 32 2.39 5.71 9.60
N GLU A 33 2.69 4.43 9.84
CA GLU A 33 4.03 3.87 9.63
C GLU A 33 4.40 3.88 8.15
N LEU A 34 3.49 3.48 7.27
CA LEU A 34 3.69 3.53 5.83
C LEU A 34 4.00 4.95 5.33
N SER A 35 3.22 5.94 5.80
CA SER A 35 3.40 7.36 5.49
C SER A 35 4.81 7.86 5.84
N ARG A 36 5.33 7.45 7.01
CA ARG A 36 6.68 7.83 7.46
C ARG A 36 7.76 7.21 6.57
N LEU A 37 7.63 5.92 6.27
CA LEU A 37 8.60 5.20 5.45
C LEU A 37 8.62 5.72 4.01
N LEU A 38 7.45 6.07 3.47
CA LEU A 38 7.31 6.67 2.16
C LEU A 38 7.53 8.19 2.15
N GLN A 39 7.79 8.84 3.28
CA GLN A 39 7.90 10.31 3.37
C GLN A 39 6.70 11.04 2.75
N LEU A 40 5.52 10.44 2.80
CA LEU A 40 4.27 11.01 2.31
C LEU A 40 3.46 11.57 3.47
N ALA A 41 2.72 12.65 3.23
CA ALA A 41 1.77 13.13 4.24
C ALA A 41 0.71 12.06 4.53
N PRO A 42 0.27 11.86 5.80
CA PRO A 42 -0.79 10.90 6.13
C PRO A 42 -2.08 11.11 5.34
N SER A 43 -2.40 12.37 5.04
CA SER A 43 -3.54 12.75 4.21
C SER A 43 -3.44 12.24 2.76
N SER A 44 -2.22 12.09 2.23
CA SER A 44 -1.99 11.52 0.90
C SER A 44 -2.29 10.02 0.91
N ILE A 45 -1.77 9.29 1.89
CA ILE A 45 -2.06 7.85 2.06
C ILE A 45 -3.57 7.62 2.23
N SER A 46 -4.23 8.41 3.09
CA SER A 46 -5.67 8.34 3.29
C SER A 46 -6.46 8.56 2.00
N LYS A 47 -6.13 9.59 1.22
CA LYS A 47 -6.78 9.86 -0.08
C LYS A 47 -6.61 8.70 -1.06
N ILE A 48 -5.42 8.09 -1.12
CA ILE A 48 -5.15 6.92 -1.97
C ILE A 48 -5.98 5.72 -1.50
N ARG A 49 -5.98 5.40 -0.20
CA ARG A 49 -6.75 4.29 0.38
C ARG A 49 -8.25 4.41 0.08
N HIS A 50 -8.79 5.62 0.19
CA HIS A 50 -10.20 5.90 -0.09
C HIS A 50 -10.50 6.22 -1.55
N ARG A 51 -9.56 5.98 -2.48
CA ARG A 51 -9.74 6.17 -3.93
C ARG A 51 -10.14 7.60 -4.33
N ARG A 52 -9.77 8.58 -3.49
CA ARG A 52 -9.94 10.03 -3.74
C ARG A 52 -8.72 10.66 -4.42
N ALA A 53 -7.64 9.89 -4.56
CA ALA A 53 -6.46 10.24 -5.33
C ALA A 53 -5.91 8.99 -6.02
N ALA A 54 -5.50 9.14 -7.28
CA ALA A 54 -4.81 8.08 -8.00
C ALA A 54 -3.39 7.87 -7.44
N LEU A 55 -2.88 6.64 -7.55
CA LEU A 55 -1.46 6.39 -7.38
C LEU A 55 -0.68 7.08 -8.50
N THR A 56 0.20 8.01 -8.12
CA THR A 56 1.08 8.70 -9.06
C THR A 56 2.38 7.93 -9.25
N ALA A 57 3.09 8.22 -10.34
CA ALA A 57 4.41 7.64 -10.58
C ALA A 57 5.40 7.94 -9.44
N GLU A 58 5.28 9.11 -8.82
CA GLU A 58 6.08 9.52 -7.66
C GLU A 58 5.85 8.61 -6.44
N VAL A 59 4.60 8.22 -6.16
CA VAL A 59 4.30 7.28 -5.07
C VAL A 59 4.87 5.89 -5.39
N LEU A 60 4.74 5.42 -6.63
CA LEU A 60 5.34 4.13 -7.03
C LEU A 60 6.86 4.13 -6.88
N LEU A 61 7.52 5.23 -7.26
CA LEU A 61 8.96 5.37 -7.12
C LEU A 61 9.37 5.32 -5.64
N ARG A 62 8.68 6.05 -4.76
CA ARG A 62 8.97 6.02 -3.32
C ARG A 62 8.77 4.63 -2.70
N VAL A 63 7.75 3.89 -3.14
CA VAL A 63 7.54 2.51 -2.70
C VAL A 63 8.66 1.60 -3.18
N HIS A 64 9.10 1.76 -4.43
CA HIS A 64 10.24 1.04 -4.97
C HIS A 64 11.51 1.30 -4.16
N GLU A 65 11.82 2.57 -3.90
CA GLU A 65 13.02 2.98 -3.17
C GLU A 65 13.00 2.52 -1.70
N ALA A 66 11.85 2.67 -1.01
CA ALA A 66 11.74 2.34 0.41
C ALA A 66 11.77 0.83 0.68
N PHE A 67 11.28 0.02 -0.26
CA PHE A 67 11.01 -1.41 -0.02
C PHE A 67 11.64 -2.35 -1.04
N ALA A 68 12.42 -1.82 -1.98
CA ALA A 68 13.05 -2.57 -3.08
C ALA A 68 12.07 -3.40 -3.92
N ILE A 69 10.79 -2.99 -3.99
CA ILE A 69 9.78 -3.69 -4.79
C ILE A 69 9.91 -3.25 -6.25
N PRO A 70 10.05 -4.16 -7.23
CA PRO A 70 10.22 -3.79 -8.63
C PRO A 70 9.06 -2.92 -9.15
N ILE A 71 9.39 -1.85 -9.90
CA ILE A 71 8.39 -0.95 -10.49
C ILE A 71 7.38 -1.72 -11.36
N ALA A 72 7.82 -2.77 -12.06
CA ALA A 72 6.96 -3.62 -12.87
C ALA A 72 5.86 -4.30 -12.03
N GLU A 73 6.21 -4.82 -10.86
CA GLU A 73 5.26 -5.45 -9.93
C GLU A 73 4.29 -4.40 -9.35
N LEU A 74 4.81 -3.22 -8.98
CA LEU A 74 3.98 -2.10 -8.51
C LEU A 74 2.97 -1.65 -9.58
N LYS A 75 3.37 -1.61 -10.85
CA LYS A 75 2.47 -1.31 -11.97
C LYS A 75 1.39 -2.38 -12.15
N GLN A 76 1.71 -3.67 -11.95
CA GLN A 76 0.71 -4.73 -11.99
C GLN A 76 -0.32 -4.60 -10.86
N LEU A 77 0.13 -4.29 -9.64
CA LEU A 77 -0.76 -4.03 -8.50
C LEU A 77 -1.63 -2.78 -8.73
N GLN A 78 -1.07 -1.72 -9.31
CA GLN A 78 -1.82 -0.52 -9.69
C GLN A 78 -2.86 -0.82 -10.77
N ALA A 79 -2.50 -1.55 -11.83
CA ALA A 79 -3.44 -1.93 -12.89
C ALA A 79 -4.59 -2.78 -12.33
N ARG A 80 -4.29 -3.72 -11.43
CA ARG A 80 -5.31 -4.49 -10.71
C ARG A 80 -6.25 -3.57 -9.91
N GLN A 81 -5.71 -2.58 -9.20
CA GLN A 81 -6.53 -1.62 -8.46
C GLN A 81 -7.45 -0.82 -9.40
N GLN A 82 -6.92 -0.31 -10.52
CA GLN A 82 -7.68 0.45 -11.51
C GLN A 82 -8.83 -0.37 -12.09
N LEU A 83 -8.62 -1.67 -12.35
CA LEU A 83 -9.70 -2.57 -12.80
C LEU A 83 -10.78 -2.74 -11.73
N LEU A 84 -10.42 -2.78 -10.44
CA LEU A 84 -11.39 -2.86 -9.35
C LEU A 84 -12.17 -1.56 -9.20
N ASP A 85 -11.54 -0.41 -9.42
CA ASP A 85 -12.18 0.90 -9.37
C ASP A 85 -13.21 1.07 -10.51
N GLN A 86 -12.87 0.60 -11.71
CA GLN A 86 -13.78 0.62 -12.89
C GLN A 86 -15.06 -0.21 -12.69
N ARG A 87 -15.06 -1.19 -11.79
CA ARG A 87 -16.23 -2.06 -11.52
C ARG A 87 -17.18 -1.50 -10.46
N HIS A 88 -16.79 -0.42 -9.78
CA HIS A 88 -17.56 0.22 -8.71
C HIS A 88 -17.93 1.68 -9.07
N GLY A 89 -17.88 2.03 -10.36
CA GLY A 89 -18.34 3.30 -10.91
C GLY A 89 -19.76 3.22 -11.45
#